data_AF-A0A358PCS5-F1
#
_entry.id   AF-A0A358PCS5-F1
#
_cell.length_a   1.000
_cell.length_b   1.000
_cell.length_c   1.000
_cell.angle_alpha   90.00
_cell.angle_beta   90.00
_cell.angle_gamma   90.00
#
_symmetry.space_group_name_H-M   'P 1'
#
loop_
_entity.id
_entity.type
_entity.pdbx_description
1 polymer ?
#
loop_
_entity_poly.entity_id
_entity_poly.type
_entity_poly.pdbx_seq_one_letter_code
_entity_poly.pdbx_strand_id
1 'polypeptide(L)'
;MPLSLLILVAAIQGLTEFLPVSSSGHLVLIPIVTDFAYQGRVIDVAAHVGTLVAVAIYLRIEIIAIAAALIRFGRNDAVNARLGIMLILATIPVIIAGYIVNYANWHWLDMVYSLAFANLIFAA
;
A
#
# COMPACT_ATOMS: atom_id res chain seq x y z
N MET A 1 4.49 19.60 12.85
CA MET A 1 5.23 18.34 13.08
C MET A 1 6.70 18.58 12.76
N PRO A 2 7.65 18.05 13.55
CA PRO A 2 9.07 18.23 13.28
C PRO A 2 9.51 17.40 12.07
N LEU A 3 10.51 17.89 11.33
CA LEU A 3 11.07 17.19 10.16
C LEU A 3 11.64 15.81 10.52
N SER A 4 12.24 15.66 11.70
CA SER A 4 12.77 14.39 12.20
C SER A 4 11.72 13.28 12.24
N LEU A 5 10.48 13.61 12.59
CA LEU A 5 9.38 12.66 12.66
C LEU A 5 8.88 12.27 11.27
N LEU A 6 8.88 13.20 10.30
CA LEU A 6 8.58 12.88 8.91
C LEU A 6 9.62 11.92 8.31
N ILE A 7 10.90 12.15 8.61
CA ILE A 7 11.99 11.26 8.19
C ILE A 7 11.81 9.87 8.82
N LEU A 8 11.48 9.80 10.10
CA LEU A 8 11.22 8.54 10.80
C LEU A 8 10.05 7.77 10.18
N VAL A 9 8.92 8.42 9.94
CA VAL A 9 7.75 7.82 9.29
C VAL A 9 8.10 7.31 7.90
N ALA A 10 8.79 8.13 7.10
CA ALA A 10 9.21 7.74 5.74
C ALA A 10 10.18 6.55 5.76
N ALA A 11 11.11 6.51 6.72
CA ALA A 11 12.05 5.41 6.88
C ALA A 11 11.33 4.11 7.29
N ILE A 12 10.44 4.17 8.28
CA ILE A 12 9.64 3.02 8.72
C ILE A 12 8.78 2.52 7.56
N GLN A 13 8.03 3.40 6.90
CA GLN A 13 7.19 3.03 5.76
C GLN A 13 8.02 2.41 4.63
N GLY A 14 9.13 3.05 4.24
CA GLY A 14 9.99 2.55 3.16
C GLY A 14 10.62 1.18 3.45
N LEU A 15 10.97 0.91 4.71
CA LEU A 15 11.56 -0.36 5.13
C LEU A 15 10.50 -1.47 5.28
N THR A 16 9.32 -1.13 5.79
CA THR A 16 8.31 -2.11 6.19
C THR A 16 7.27 -2.41 5.11
N GLU A 17 7.04 -1.52 4.14
CA GLU A 17 6.01 -1.70 3.12
C GLU A 17 6.25 -2.93 2.23
N PHE A 18 7.52 -3.27 1.97
CA PHE A 18 7.90 -4.39 1.11
C PHE A 18 8.15 -5.68 1.89
N LEU A 19 8.12 -5.61 3.22
CA LEU A 19 8.26 -6.75 4.11
C LEU A 19 6.87 -7.17 4.59
N PRO A 20 6.59 -8.48 4.77
CA PRO A 20 5.28 -8.96 5.22
C PRO A 20 5.05 -8.73 6.74
N VAL A 21 5.42 -7.55 7.26
CA VAL A 21 5.46 -7.20 8.69
C VAL A 21 4.47 -6.11 9.09
N SER A 22 3.58 -5.69 8.17
CA SER A 22 2.56 -4.64 8.37
C SER A 22 3.13 -3.24 8.67
N SER A 23 3.28 -2.43 7.62
CA SER A 23 3.72 -1.04 7.72
C SER A 23 2.78 -0.18 8.57
N SER A 24 1.47 -0.33 8.39
CA SER A 24 0.47 0.39 9.18
C SER A 24 0.53 0.07 10.68
N GLY A 25 0.87 -1.17 11.04
CA GLY A 25 1.09 -1.57 12.44
C GLY A 25 2.24 -0.79 13.07
N HIS A 26 3.35 -0.63 12.35
CA HIS A 26 4.51 0.13 12.84
C HIS A 26 4.21 1.62 12.98
N LEU A 27 3.47 2.22 12.04
CA LEU A 27 3.12 3.64 12.10
C LEU A 27 2.16 3.97 13.26
N VAL A 28 1.18 3.11 13.53
CA VAL A 28 0.24 3.28 14.65
C VAL A 28 0.93 3.17 16.02
N LEU A 29 2.08 2.49 16.11
CA LEU A 29 2.86 2.41 17.34
C LEU A 29 3.67 3.68 17.62
N ILE A 30 3.95 4.53 16.63
CA ILE A 30 4.79 5.74 16.82
C ILE A 30 4.26 6.62 17.96
N PRO A 31 2.97 6.99 18.02
CA PRO A 31 2.43 7.81 19.11
C PRO A 31 2.35 7.11 20.46
N ILE A 32 2.51 5.79 20.49
CA ILE A 32 2.48 4.98 21.72
C ILE A 32 3.89 4.88 22.32
N VAL A 33 4.91 4.74 21.47
CA VAL A 33 6.32 4.60 21.89
C VAL A 33 7.07 5.92 21.95
N THR A 34 6.48 6.99 21.43
CA THR A 34 7.02 8.36 21.47
C THR A 34 5.97 9.32 22.03
N ASP A 35 6.40 10.47 22.56
CA ASP A 35 5.48 11.53 23.02
C ASP A 35 4.84 12.32 21.87
N PHE A 36 5.01 11.89 20.62
CA PHE A 36 4.43 12.57 19.46
C PHE A 36 2.99 12.14 19.22
N ALA A 37 2.11 13.12 19.00
CA ALA A 37 0.75 12.83 18.57
C ALA A 37 0.71 12.12 17.20
N TYR A 38 -0.39 11.41 16.95
CA TYR A 38 -0.66 10.80 15.65
C TYR A 38 -0.56 11.82 14.51
N GLN A 39 0.16 11.42 13.48
CA GLN A 39 0.66 12.23 12.37
C GLN A 39 -0.48 12.55 11.40
N GLY A 40 -1.57 11.80 11.49
CA GLY A 40 -2.75 11.92 10.65
C GLY A 40 -2.64 11.05 9.41
N ARG A 41 -3.80 10.55 8.96
CA ARG A 41 -3.92 9.67 7.79
C ARG A 41 -3.32 10.25 6.51
N VAL A 42 -3.34 11.57 6.37
CA VAL A 42 -2.76 12.24 5.19
C VAL A 42 -1.27 11.93 5.07
N ILE A 43 -0.55 11.86 6.20
CA ILE A 43 0.88 11.52 6.22
C ILE A 43 1.09 10.05 5.88
N ASP A 44 0.28 9.15 6.44
CA ASP A 44 0.36 7.71 6.15
C ASP A 44 0.12 7.44 4.65
N VAL A 45 -0.92 8.07 4.08
CA VAL A 45 -1.23 7.99 2.64
C VAL A 45 -0.10 8.58 1.79
N ALA A 46 0.45 9.73 2.18
CA ALA A 46 1.57 10.34 1.46
C ALA A 46 2.82 9.45 1.48
N ALA A 47 3.11 8.80 2.60
CA ALA A 47 4.22 7.87 2.73
C ALA A 47 4.00 6.61 1.86
N HIS A 48 2.76 6.10 1.80
CA HIS A 48 2.38 4.98 0.94
C HIS A 48 2.45 5.33 -0.56
N VAL A 49 2.10 6.56 -0.94
CA VAL A 49 2.34 7.07 -2.30
C VAL A 49 3.83 7.11 -2.60
N GLY A 50 4.67 7.49 -1.64
CA GLY A 50 6.14 7.46 -1.79
C GLY A 50 6.67 6.07 -2.13
N THR A 51 6.22 5.02 -1.42
CA THR A 51 6.61 3.63 -1.69
C THR A 51 6.05 3.12 -3.02
N LEU A 52 4.82 3.50 -3.38
CA LEU A 52 4.24 3.19 -4.70
C LEU A 52 5.08 3.79 -5.83
N VAL A 53 5.49 5.05 -5.70
CA VAL A 53 6.37 5.72 -6.68
C VAL A 53 7.72 5.01 -6.77
N ALA A 54 8.29 4.59 -5.64
CA ALA A 54 9.55 3.85 -5.63
C ALA A 54 9.45 2.54 -6.44
N VAL A 55 8.39 1.75 -6.24
CA VAL A 55 8.14 0.53 -7.01
C VAL A 55 7.88 0.82 -8.48
N ALA A 56 7.08 1.85 -8.79
CA ALA A 56 6.79 2.22 -10.17
C ALA A 56 8.04 2.63 -10.95
N ILE A 57 8.99 3.32 -10.30
CA ILE A 57 10.29 3.67 -10.89
C ILE A 57 11.16 2.41 -11.06
N TYR A 58 11.20 1.55 -10.05
CA TYR A 58 11.98 0.31 -10.08
C TYR A 58 11.51 -0.61 -11.22
N LEU A 59 10.20 -0.87 -11.31
CA LEU A 59 9.56 -1.74 -12.30
C LEU A 59 9.09 -1.01 -13.57
N ARG A 60 9.65 0.18 -13.87
CA ARG A 60 9.15 1.02 -14.96
C ARG A 60 9.19 0.31 -16.32
N ILE A 61 10.17 -0.56 -16.55
CA ILE A 61 10.35 -1.25 -17.84
C ILE A 61 9.24 -2.28 -18.02
N GLU A 62 8.99 -3.08 -16.98
CA GLU A 62 7.95 -4.09 -16.91
C GLU A 62 6.56 -3.47 -17.01
N ILE A 63 6.31 -2.38 -16.28
CA ILE A 63 5.05 -1.64 -16.33
C ILE A 63 4.78 -1.12 -17.74
N ILE A 64 5.78 -0.51 -18.39
CA ILE A 64 5.65 -0.02 -19.78
C ILE A 64 5.40 -1.18 -20.74
N ALA A 65 6.07 -2.32 -20.56
CA ALA A 65 5.87 -3.50 -21.41
C ALA A 65 4.44 -4.05 -21.29
N ILE A 66 3.94 -4.20 -20.05
CA ILE A 66 2.56 -4.62 -19.77
C ILE A 66 1.56 -3.64 -20.36
N ALA A 67 1.74 -2.34 -20.13
CA ALA A 67 0.85 -1.31 -20.67
C ALA A 67 0.82 -1.31 -22.20
N ALA A 68 1.98 -1.40 -22.85
CA ALA A 68 2.08 -1.46 -24.31
C ALA A 68 1.41 -2.74 -24.87
N ALA A 69 1.61 -3.88 -24.21
CA ALA A 69 0.99 -5.14 -24.58
C ALA A 69 -0.55 -5.10 -24.47
N LEU A 70 -1.09 -4.45 -23.42
CA LEU A 70 -2.53 -4.24 -23.25
C LEU A 70 -3.11 -3.35 -24.37
N ILE A 71 -2.48 -2.21 -24.67
CA ILE A 71 -2.93 -1.29 -25.73
C ILE A 71 -2.93 -1.97 -27.10
N ARG A 72 -1.95 -2.85 -27.35
CA ARG A 72 -1.83 -3.63 -28.58
C ARG A 72 -2.71 -4.89 -28.60
N PHE A 73 -3.54 -5.11 -27.59
CA PHE A 73 -4.37 -6.31 -27.44
C PHE A 73 -3.56 -7.61 -27.55
N GLY A 74 -2.36 -7.63 -26.98
CA GLY A 74 -1.44 -8.77 -27.01
C GLY A 74 -0.77 -9.02 -28.36
N ARG A 75 -0.95 -8.16 -29.37
CA ARG A 75 -0.21 -8.27 -30.64
C ARG A 75 1.29 -8.10 -30.36
N ASN A 76 2.04 -9.16 -30.62
CA ASN A 76 3.49 -9.32 -30.39
C ASN A 76 3.93 -9.55 -28.93
N ASP A 77 3.01 -9.50 -27.95
CA ASP A 77 3.34 -9.73 -26.54
C ASP A 77 2.12 -10.22 -25.75
N ALA A 78 1.68 -11.45 -26.06
CA ALA A 78 0.52 -12.05 -25.41
C ALA A 78 0.76 -12.35 -23.92
N VAL A 79 2.01 -12.57 -23.52
CA VAL A 79 2.38 -12.89 -22.13
C VAL A 79 2.15 -11.68 -21.24
N ASN A 80 2.71 -10.52 -21.60
CA ASN A 80 2.53 -9.31 -20.81
C ASN A 80 1.08 -8.79 -20.87
N ALA A 81 0.36 -8.98 -21.98
CA ALA A 81 -1.06 -8.66 -22.05
C ALA A 81 -1.90 -9.53 -21.10
N ARG A 82 -1.62 -10.84 -21.03
CA ARG A 82 -2.27 -11.75 -20.08
C ARG A 82 -1.98 -11.35 -18.65
N LEU A 83 -0.71 -11.03 -18.33
CA LEU A 83 -0.33 -10.55 -17.00
C LEU A 83 -1.08 -9.26 -16.65
N GLY A 84 -1.16 -8.30 -17.57
CA GLY A 84 -1.91 -7.06 -17.37
C GLY A 84 -3.40 -7.30 -17.09
N ILE A 85 -4.05 -8.19 -17.85
CA ILE A 85 -5.45 -8.58 -17.59
C ILE A 85 -5.58 -9.23 -16.22
N MET A 86 -4.68 -10.13 -15.84
CA MET A 86 -4.68 -10.77 -14.52
C MET A 86 -4.55 -9.74 -13.39
N LEU A 87 -3.66 -8.76 -13.53
CA LEU A 87 -3.49 -7.67 -12.56
C LEU A 87 -4.78 -6.84 -12.42
N ILE A 88 -5.42 -6.46 -13.54
CA ILE A 88 -6.70 -5.74 -13.52
C ILE A 88 -7.77 -6.56 -12.80
N LEU A 89 -7.93 -7.83 -13.19
CA LEU A 89 -8.92 -8.73 -12.59
C LEU A 89 -8.65 -8.98 -11.10
N ALA A 90 -7.39 -9.09 -10.68
CA ALA A 90 -7.01 -9.26 -9.27
C ALA A 90 -7.27 -7.98 -8.44
N THR A 91 -7.20 -6.80 -9.06
CA THR A 91 -7.40 -5.51 -8.36
C THR A 91 -8.88 -5.18 -8.14
N ILE A 92 -9.77 -5.61 -9.05
CA ILE A 92 -11.21 -5.30 -8.99
C ILE A 92 -11.86 -5.72 -7.65
N PRO A 93 -11.68 -6.96 -7.14
CA PRO A 93 -12.26 -7.35 -5.84
C PRO A 93 -11.82 -6.45 -4.69
N VAL A 94 -10.55 -6.04 -4.68
CA VAL A 94 -10.01 -5.15 -3.64
C VAL A 94 -10.65 -3.77 -3.69
N ILE A 95 -10.84 -3.21 -4.89
CA ILE A 95 -11.54 -1.92 -5.08
C ILE A 95 -12.98 -2.01 -4.60
N ILE A 96 -13.70 -3.08 -4.98
CA ILE A 96 -15.09 -3.28 -4.58
C ILE A 96 -15.20 -3.43 -3.05
N ALA A 97 -14.36 -4.27 -2.45
CA ALA A 97 -14.32 -4.45 -1.00
C ALA A 97 -14.01 -3.12 -0.28
N GLY A 98 -13.01 -2.39 -0.76
CA GLY A 98 -12.66 -1.07 -0.22
C GLY A 98 -13.81 -0.07 -0.29
N TYR A 99 -14.54 -0.03 -1.41
CA TYR A 99 -15.73 0.82 -1.57
C TYR A 99 -16.86 0.44 -0.59
N ILE A 100 -17.16 -0.85 -0.47
CA ILE A 100 -18.20 -1.34 0.46
C ILE A 100 -17.85 -0.97 1.91
N VAL A 101 -16.59 -1.19 2.33
CA VAL A 101 -16.16 -0.87 3.69
C VAL A 101 -16.17 0.64 3.94
N ASN A 102 -15.76 1.44 2.96
CA ASN A 102 -15.82 2.90 3.06
C ASN A 102 -17.27 3.40 3.25
N TYR A 103 -18.24 2.77 2.56
CA TYR A 103 -19.66 3.12 2.67
C TYR A 103 -20.29 2.68 4.00
N ALA A 104 -19.95 1.48 4.51
CA ALA A 104 -20.59 0.92 5.69
C ALA A 104 -20.18 1.61 7.00
N ASN A 105 -18.87 1.82 7.20
CA ASN A 105 -18.17 2.57 8.24
C ASN A 105 -16.78 1.96 8.32
N TRP A 106 -15.71 2.73 8.10
CA TRP A 106 -14.35 2.21 8.05
C TRP A 106 -13.62 2.28 9.40
N HIS A 107 -14.17 2.94 10.44
CA HIS A 107 -13.49 3.18 11.74
C HIS A 107 -13.11 1.92 12.52
N TRP A 108 -13.64 0.75 12.15
CA TRP A 108 -13.19 -0.49 12.78
C TRP A 108 -11.85 -0.96 12.21
N LEU A 109 -11.41 -0.47 11.05
CA LEU A 109 -10.13 -0.84 10.42
C LEU A 109 -8.92 -0.13 11.04
N ASP A 110 -9.07 1.08 11.57
CA ASP A 110 -7.98 1.84 12.18
C ASP A 110 -7.89 1.67 13.70
N MET A 111 -8.77 0.85 14.28
CA MET A 111 -8.66 0.42 15.67
C MET A 111 -7.40 -0.43 15.87
N VAL A 112 -6.61 -0.10 16.89
CA VAL A 112 -5.38 -0.83 17.25
C VAL A 112 -5.65 -2.33 17.42
N TYR A 113 -6.79 -2.71 18.01
CA TYR A 113 -7.17 -4.12 18.18
C TYR A 113 -7.40 -4.85 16.84
N SER A 114 -8.02 -4.20 15.87
CA SER A 114 -8.27 -4.77 14.54
C SER A 114 -6.96 -4.93 13.77
N LEU A 115 -6.09 -3.93 13.82
CA LEU A 115 -4.75 -4.00 13.23
C LEU A 115 -3.90 -5.10 13.87
N ALA A 116 -3.94 -5.22 15.20
CA ALA A 116 -3.24 -6.27 15.93
C ALA A 116 -3.75 -7.66 15.54
N PHE A 117 -5.08 -7.86 15.47
CA PHE A 117 -5.68 -9.12 15.04
C PHE A 117 -5.34 -9.48 13.60
N ALA A 118 -5.41 -8.50 12.68
CA ALA A 118 -5.02 -8.69 11.29
C ALA A 118 -3.54 -9.08 11.16
N ASN A 119 -2.66 -8.42 11.91
CA ASN A 119 -1.23 -8.77 11.92
C ASN A 119 -1.01 -10.18 12.48
N LEU A 120 -1.72 -10.59 13.52
CA LEU A 120 -1.55 -11.92 14.12
C LEU A 120 -1.98 -13.06 13.18
N ILE A 121 -2.96 -12.80 12.30
CA ILE A 121 -3.48 -13.80 11.36
C ILE A 121 -2.72 -13.78 10.02
N PHE A 122 -2.35 -12.61 9.53
CA PHE A 122 -1.90 -12.42 8.15
C PHE A 122 -0.46 -11.93 8.01
N ALA A 123 0.17 -11.38 9.06
CA ALA A 123 1.60 -11.08 8.99
C ALA A 123 2.40 -12.39 9.08
N ALA A 124 3.36 -12.57 8.19
CA ALA A 124 4.16 -13.78 8.05
C ALA A 124 5.56 -13.60 8.66
#